data_AF-H2YY49-F1
#
_entry.id   AF-H2YY49-F1
#
_cell.length_a   1.000
_cell.length_b   1.000
_cell.length_c   1.000
_cell.angle_alpha   90.00
_cell.angle_beta   90.00
_cell.angle_gamma   90.00
#
_symmetry.space_group_name_H-M   'P 1'
#
loop_
_entity.id
_entity.type
_entity.pdbx_description
1 polymer ?
#
loop_
_entity_poly.entity_id
_entity_poly.type
_entity_poly.pdbx_seq_one_letter_code
_entity_poly.pdbx_strand_id
1 'polypeptide(L)'
;MHEECLAIARKQFQEHDVLEDAKESKAKLEQMETNIGIMRISLNDNNNANMANITTLLDEKVNEAGRVYYEELEKIACYQYIKDMAAAKRNALKEANAFFAQSTEGLDKHWVNEKRPALQIEFDKQHKQFLKENQMHKPSTEHTMSILFTKSVQKYQELMGQAIEQSSENVKYEHVHRKAFEQALQVFDSSPIGADTAYKATKRKCLEDELIKQLCNYQKK
;
A
#
# COMPACT_ATOMS: atom_id res chain seq x y z
N MET A 1 6.55 44.23 -9.59
CA MET A 1 5.95 43.79 -10.88
C MET A 1 4.82 44.70 -11.40
N HIS A 2 3.68 44.92 -10.73
CA HIS A 2 2.59 45.77 -11.29
C HIS A 2 2.95 47.26 -11.43
N GLU A 3 3.51 47.82 -10.36
CA GLU A 3 4.00 49.20 -10.33
C GLU A 3 5.05 49.43 -11.43
N GLU A 4 5.91 48.45 -11.68
CA GLU A 4 6.94 48.52 -12.72
C GLU A 4 6.34 48.48 -14.13
N CYS A 5 5.38 47.58 -14.40
CA CYS A 5 4.68 47.53 -15.70
C CYS A 5 3.88 48.82 -15.95
N LEU A 6 3.18 49.34 -14.93
CA LEU A 6 2.47 50.61 -15.03
C LEU A 6 3.43 51.79 -15.22
N ALA A 7 4.56 51.81 -14.53
CA ALA A 7 5.58 52.85 -14.69
C ALA A 7 6.19 52.84 -16.10
N ILE A 8 6.44 51.66 -16.67
CA ILE A 8 6.91 51.52 -18.05
C ILE A 8 5.85 52.02 -19.03
N ALA A 9 4.58 51.61 -18.87
CA ALA A 9 3.49 52.03 -19.74
C ALA A 9 3.24 53.56 -19.66
N ARG A 10 3.27 54.14 -18.44
CA ARG A 10 3.20 55.59 -18.23
C ARG A 10 4.34 56.33 -18.91
N LYS A 11 5.57 55.82 -18.79
CA LYS A 11 6.76 56.41 -19.42
C LYS A 11 6.64 56.37 -20.94
N GLN A 12 6.25 55.24 -21.52
CA GLN A 12 6.01 55.13 -22.97
C GLN A 12 4.91 56.09 -23.45
N PHE A 13 3.81 56.19 -22.69
CA PHE A 13 2.74 57.12 -23.03
C PHE A 13 3.23 58.57 -23.04
N GLN A 14 4.03 58.95 -22.03
CA GLN A 14 4.62 60.29 -21.93
C GLN A 14 5.62 60.60 -23.04
N GLU A 15 6.36 59.60 -23.52
CA GLU A 15 7.39 59.76 -24.55
C GLU A 15 6.81 59.77 -25.98
N HIS A 16 5.70 59.08 -26.23
CA HIS A 16 5.25 58.78 -27.59
C HIS A 16 3.75 59.00 -27.88
N ASP A 17 2.87 58.98 -26.87
CA ASP A 17 1.41 58.91 -27.08
C ASP A 17 0.63 60.12 -26.52
N VAL A 18 1.33 61.14 -25.98
CA VAL A 18 0.72 62.39 -25.50
C VAL A 18 0.04 63.11 -26.66
N LEU A 19 -1.25 63.41 -26.50
CA LEU A 19 -2.03 64.16 -27.47
C LEU A 19 -1.96 65.67 -27.21
N GLU A 20 -2.18 66.47 -28.27
CA GLU A 20 -2.20 67.93 -28.20
C GLU A 20 -3.32 68.46 -27.29
N ASP A 21 -4.49 67.81 -27.28
CA ASP A 21 -5.55 68.11 -26.33
C ASP A 21 -5.26 67.43 -24.98
N ALA A 22 -5.06 68.24 -23.95
CA ALA A 22 -4.71 67.76 -22.61
C ALA A 22 -5.81 66.95 -21.93
N LYS A 23 -7.10 67.21 -22.24
CA LYS A 23 -8.22 66.43 -21.68
C LYS A 23 -8.30 65.06 -22.35
N GLU A 24 -8.13 65.00 -23.67
CA GLU A 24 -8.11 63.74 -24.41
C GLU A 24 -6.88 62.90 -24.06
N SER A 25 -5.71 63.53 -23.95
CA SER A 25 -4.46 62.88 -23.51
C SER A 25 -4.62 62.27 -22.13
N LYS A 26 -5.19 63.02 -21.16
CA LYS A 26 -5.46 62.53 -19.81
C LYS A 26 -6.47 61.36 -19.81
N ALA A 27 -7.56 61.49 -20.54
CA ALA A 27 -8.57 60.43 -20.64
C ALA A 27 -8.00 59.13 -21.21
N LYS A 28 -7.11 59.24 -22.22
CA LYS A 28 -6.45 58.09 -22.84
C LYS A 28 -5.45 57.41 -21.91
N LEU A 29 -4.69 58.19 -21.13
CA LEU A 29 -3.81 57.66 -20.08
C LEU A 29 -4.61 56.91 -19.01
N GLU A 30 -5.69 57.51 -18.50
CA GLU A 30 -6.58 56.88 -17.51
C GLU A 30 -7.21 55.59 -18.03
N GLN A 31 -7.60 55.57 -19.31
CA GLN A 31 -8.12 54.36 -19.97
C GLN A 31 -7.06 53.26 -20.08
N MET A 32 -5.82 53.59 -20.46
CA MET A 32 -4.72 52.63 -20.52
C MET A 32 -4.43 52.02 -19.14
N GLU A 33 -4.32 52.85 -18.11
CA GLU A 33 -4.08 52.39 -16.73
C GLU A 33 -5.21 51.49 -16.24
N THR A 34 -6.46 51.85 -16.53
CA THR A 34 -7.65 51.04 -16.20
C THR A 34 -7.58 49.68 -16.90
N ASN A 35 -7.28 49.65 -18.20
CA ASN A 35 -7.18 48.41 -18.96
C ASN A 35 -6.06 47.50 -18.45
N ILE A 36 -4.89 48.05 -18.12
CA ILE A 36 -3.78 47.30 -17.50
C ILE A 36 -4.20 46.72 -16.14
N GLY A 37 -4.92 47.52 -15.34
CA GLY A 37 -5.50 47.08 -14.06
C GLY A 37 -6.43 45.87 -14.24
N ILE A 38 -7.37 45.95 -15.18
CA ILE A 38 -8.33 44.87 -15.49
C ILE A 38 -7.59 43.60 -15.96
N MET A 39 -6.64 43.73 -16.90
CA MET A 39 -5.87 42.59 -17.41
C MET A 39 -5.10 41.89 -16.28
N ARG A 40 -4.53 42.64 -15.35
CA ARG A 40 -3.82 42.06 -14.19
C ARG A 40 -4.76 41.27 -13.29
N ILE A 41 -5.93 41.82 -12.97
CA ILE A 41 -6.92 41.12 -12.14
C ILE A 41 -7.28 39.78 -12.81
N SER A 42 -7.58 39.81 -14.12
CA SER A 42 -7.89 38.60 -14.88
C SER A 42 -6.73 37.59 -14.91
N LEU A 43 -5.48 38.04 -15.09
CA LEU A 43 -4.31 37.16 -15.05
C LEU A 43 -4.10 36.53 -13.67
N ASN A 44 -4.30 37.31 -12.60
CA ASN A 44 -4.21 36.79 -11.24
C ASN A 44 -5.31 35.76 -10.96
N ASP A 45 -6.54 36.03 -11.37
CA ASP A 45 -7.66 35.12 -11.19
C ASP A 45 -7.41 33.80 -11.94
N ASN A 46 -6.91 33.87 -13.17
CA ASN A 46 -6.52 32.69 -13.95
C ASN A 46 -5.38 31.90 -13.28
N ASN A 47 -4.36 32.58 -12.78
CA ASN A 47 -3.26 31.93 -12.07
C ASN A 47 -3.74 31.25 -10.77
N ASN A 48 -4.59 31.91 -10.00
CA ASN A 48 -5.17 31.36 -8.78
C ASN A 48 -6.04 30.14 -9.08
N ALA A 49 -6.88 30.20 -10.13
CA ALA A 49 -7.68 29.06 -10.57
C ALA A 49 -6.80 27.88 -11.00
N ASN A 50 -5.71 28.13 -11.74
CA ASN A 50 -4.75 27.09 -12.13
C ASN A 50 -4.06 26.47 -10.92
N MET A 51 -3.62 27.27 -9.94
CA MET A 51 -3.03 26.75 -8.70
C MET A 51 -4.01 25.88 -7.91
N ALA A 52 -5.27 26.30 -7.80
CA ALA A 52 -6.32 25.53 -7.14
C ALA A 52 -6.54 24.17 -7.84
N ASN A 53 -6.64 24.18 -9.18
CA ASN A 53 -6.82 22.95 -9.97
C ASN A 53 -5.65 21.98 -9.80
N ILE A 54 -4.41 22.48 -9.85
CA ILE A 54 -3.20 21.65 -9.64
C ILE A 54 -3.20 21.07 -8.21
N THR A 55 -3.57 21.88 -7.22
CA THR A 55 -3.63 21.45 -5.82
C THR A 55 -4.63 20.31 -5.64
N THR A 56 -5.85 20.47 -6.20
CA THR A 56 -6.90 19.44 -6.16
C THR A 56 -6.44 18.16 -6.86
N LEU A 57 -5.85 18.27 -8.05
CA LEU A 57 -5.31 17.11 -8.77
C LEU A 57 -4.26 16.37 -7.94
N LEU A 58 -3.35 17.10 -7.29
CA LEU A 58 -2.33 16.47 -6.45
C LEU A 58 -2.92 15.80 -5.20
N ASP A 59 -3.97 16.37 -4.60
CA ASP A 59 -4.68 15.74 -3.49
C ASP A 59 -5.36 14.43 -3.93
N GLU A 60 -5.94 14.40 -5.13
CA GLU A 60 -6.45 13.16 -5.73
C GLU A 60 -5.34 12.13 -5.90
N LYS A 61 -4.16 12.53 -6.41
CA LYS A 61 -3.01 11.61 -6.58
C LYS A 61 -2.45 11.10 -5.27
N VAL A 62 -2.46 11.90 -4.21
CA VAL A 62 -2.11 11.45 -2.86
C VAL A 62 -3.08 10.37 -2.38
N ASN A 63 -4.39 10.59 -2.53
CA ASN A 63 -5.41 9.61 -2.13
C ASN A 63 -5.30 8.30 -2.93
N GLU A 64 -5.10 8.40 -4.26
CA GLU A 64 -4.90 7.23 -5.13
C GLU A 64 -3.66 6.43 -4.72
N ALA A 65 -2.53 7.08 -4.44
CA ALA A 65 -1.32 6.42 -3.97
C ALA A 65 -1.55 5.74 -2.61
N GLY A 66 -2.32 6.37 -1.71
CA GLY A 66 -2.79 5.76 -0.47
C GLY A 66 -3.58 4.47 -0.69
N ARG A 67 -4.49 4.47 -1.68
CA ARG A 67 -5.25 3.27 -2.05
C ARG A 67 -4.33 2.17 -2.60
N VAL A 68 -3.38 2.49 -3.47
CA VAL A 68 -2.38 1.53 -3.98
C VAL A 68 -1.58 0.92 -2.83
N TYR A 69 -1.18 1.73 -1.86
CA TYR A 69 -0.50 1.25 -0.66
C TYR A 69 -1.35 0.21 0.09
N TYR A 70 -2.64 0.50 0.29
CA TYR A 70 -3.57 -0.42 0.94
C TYR A 70 -3.74 -1.73 0.15
N GLU A 71 -4.00 -1.62 -1.16
CA GLU A 71 -4.21 -2.77 -2.05
C GLU A 71 -3.00 -3.72 -2.09
N GLU A 72 -1.78 -3.18 -2.09
CA GLU A 72 -0.58 -4.02 -2.04
C GLU A 72 -0.38 -4.72 -0.68
N LEU A 73 -0.81 -4.11 0.43
CA LEU A 73 -0.84 -4.81 1.72
C LEU A 73 -1.86 -5.94 1.72
N GLU A 74 -3.08 -5.69 1.23
CA GLU A 74 -4.15 -6.69 1.12
C GLU A 74 -3.76 -7.86 0.22
N LYS A 75 -3.12 -7.58 -0.91
CA LYS A 75 -2.63 -8.60 -1.84
C LYS A 75 -1.60 -9.52 -1.19
N ILE A 76 -0.72 -8.98 -0.35
CA ILE A 76 0.27 -9.76 0.40
C ILE A 76 -0.41 -10.55 1.53
N ALA A 77 -1.40 -9.96 2.20
CA ALA A 77 -2.18 -10.60 3.25
C ALA A 77 -3.08 -11.73 2.73
N CYS A 78 -3.64 -11.57 1.54
CA CYS A 78 -4.56 -12.52 0.92
C CYS A 78 -5.67 -12.97 1.89
N TYR A 79 -6.27 -12.02 2.61
CA TYR A 79 -7.30 -12.24 3.64
C TYR A 79 -6.84 -13.06 4.86
N GLN A 80 -5.53 -13.16 5.10
CA GLN A 80 -4.96 -13.83 6.26
C GLN A 80 -4.30 -12.84 7.22
N TYR A 81 -4.19 -13.26 8.48
CA TYR A 81 -3.45 -12.49 9.47
C TYR A 81 -1.95 -12.56 9.22
N ILE A 82 -1.33 -11.40 9.00
CA ILE A 82 0.12 -11.22 8.97
C ILE A 82 0.58 -10.61 10.29
N LYS A 83 1.52 -11.29 10.96
CA LYS A 83 2.13 -10.78 12.20
C LYS A 83 3.29 -9.82 11.93
N ASP A 84 4.18 -10.16 11.01
CA ASP A 84 5.32 -9.32 10.65
C ASP A 84 5.04 -8.57 9.34
N MET A 85 4.82 -7.26 9.47
CA MET A 85 4.48 -6.38 8.36
C MET A 85 5.69 -5.74 7.70
N ALA A 86 6.93 -6.00 8.14
CA ALA A 86 8.09 -5.23 7.68
C ALA A 86 8.33 -5.34 6.17
N ALA A 87 8.29 -6.56 5.63
CA ALA A 87 8.45 -6.79 4.19
C ALA A 87 7.24 -6.25 3.40
N ALA A 88 6.03 -6.52 3.88
CA ALA A 88 4.80 -6.06 3.25
C ALA A 88 4.73 -4.52 3.16
N LYS A 89 5.05 -3.83 4.27
CA LYS A 89 5.13 -2.37 4.34
C LYS A 89 6.15 -1.82 3.35
N ARG A 90 7.33 -2.44 3.25
CA ARG A 90 8.38 -1.98 2.32
C ARG A 90 7.93 -2.10 0.87
N ASN A 91 7.32 -3.22 0.51
CA ASN A 91 6.82 -3.44 -0.85
C ASN A 91 5.68 -2.48 -1.19
N ALA A 92 4.69 -2.36 -0.30
CA ALA A 92 3.57 -1.43 -0.50
C ALA A 92 4.04 0.03 -0.64
N LEU A 93 5.01 0.46 0.19
CA LEU A 93 5.60 1.80 0.06
C LEU A 93 6.30 1.99 -1.28
N LYS A 94 7.04 0.97 -1.76
CA LYS A 94 7.75 1.06 -3.03
C LYS A 94 6.76 1.26 -4.19
N GLU A 95 5.73 0.42 -4.26
CA GLU A 95 4.73 0.48 -5.34
C GLU A 95 3.90 1.78 -5.29
N ALA A 96 3.44 2.18 -4.11
CA ALA A 96 2.67 3.42 -3.94
C ALA A 96 3.48 4.68 -4.29
N ASN A 97 4.77 4.72 -3.90
CA ASN A 97 5.65 5.84 -4.28
C ASN A 97 5.96 5.86 -5.78
N ALA A 98 6.13 4.69 -6.41
CA ALA A 98 6.32 4.58 -7.85
C ALA A 98 5.08 5.08 -8.61
N PHE A 99 3.88 4.67 -8.17
CA PHE A 99 2.62 5.17 -8.70
C PHE A 99 2.50 6.69 -8.56
N PHE A 100 2.79 7.25 -7.38
CA PHE A 100 2.72 8.70 -7.17
C PHE A 100 3.71 9.46 -8.07
N ALA A 101 4.94 8.95 -8.21
CA ALA A 101 5.94 9.57 -9.08
C ALA A 101 5.51 9.55 -10.56
N GLN A 102 4.97 8.43 -11.04
CA GLN A 102 4.50 8.29 -12.41
C GLN A 102 3.26 9.16 -12.69
N SER A 103 2.30 9.19 -11.76
CA SER A 103 1.06 9.97 -11.91
C SER A 103 1.27 11.49 -11.81
N THR A 104 2.45 11.94 -11.39
CA THR A 104 2.78 13.36 -11.22
C THR A 104 3.95 13.81 -12.10
N GLU A 105 4.43 12.98 -13.03
CA GLU A 105 5.63 13.25 -13.85
C GLU A 105 5.55 14.55 -14.66
N GLY A 106 4.35 14.90 -15.16
CA GLY A 106 4.11 16.11 -15.94
C GLY A 106 3.84 17.38 -15.12
N LEU A 107 3.87 17.30 -13.78
CA LEU A 107 3.55 18.41 -12.89
C LEU A 107 4.83 19.09 -12.38
N ASP A 108 4.70 20.36 -11.96
CA ASP A 108 5.81 21.10 -11.40
C ASP A 108 6.30 20.44 -10.09
N LYS A 109 7.62 20.21 -10.03
CA LYS A 109 8.26 19.49 -8.93
C LYS A 109 8.13 20.19 -7.58
N HIS A 110 8.01 21.52 -7.55
CA HIS A 110 7.80 22.28 -6.32
C HIS A 110 6.49 21.83 -5.65
N TRP A 111 5.38 21.89 -6.39
CA TRP A 111 4.06 21.48 -5.88
C TRP A 111 4.01 20.00 -5.51
N VAL A 112 4.62 19.13 -6.31
CA VAL A 112 4.73 17.69 -6.01
C VAL A 112 5.50 17.46 -4.69
N ASN A 113 6.56 18.22 -4.46
CA ASN A 113 7.36 18.10 -3.23
C ASN A 113 6.62 18.63 -2.00
N GLU A 114 5.84 19.71 -2.14
CA GLU A 114 5.00 20.23 -1.05
C GLU A 114 3.94 19.21 -0.58
N LYS A 115 3.53 18.29 -1.46
CA LYS A 115 2.54 17.24 -1.13
C LYS A 115 3.16 15.99 -0.49
N ARG A 116 4.48 15.89 -0.36
CA ARG A 116 5.14 14.73 0.28
C ARG A 116 4.71 14.48 1.72
N PRO A 117 4.51 15.49 2.59
CA PRO A 117 3.98 15.27 3.93
C PRO A 117 2.54 14.72 3.91
N ALA A 118 1.69 15.24 3.02
CA ALA A 118 0.31 14.75 2.85
C ALA A 118 0.29 13.29 2.38
N LEU A 119 1.17 12.93 1.44
CA LEU A 119 1.37 11.55 0.99
C LEU A 119 1.73 10.61 2.15
N GLN A 120 2.67 11.03 3.00
CA GLN A 120 3.06 10.23 4.17
C GLN A 120 1.91 10.06 5.17
N ILE A 121 1.13 11.12 5.42
CA ILE A 121 -0.04 11.07 6.30
C ILE A 121 -1.07 10.07 5.75
N GLU A 122 -1.32 10.09 4.44
CA GLU A 122 -2.25 9.15 3.81
C GLU A 122 -1.75 7.71 3.92
N PHE A 123 -0.45 7.44 3.70
CA PHE A 123 0.14 6.11 3.93
C PHE A 123 -0.04 5.64 5.38
N ASP A 124 0.19 6.51 6.35
CA ASP A 124 0.03 6.15 7.77
C ASP A 124 -1.44 5.87 8.14
N LYS A 125 -2.38 6.62 7.56
CA LYS A 125 -3.82 6.39 7.71
C LYS A 125 -4.23 5.03 7.13
N GLN A 126 -3.82 4.73 5.89
CA GLN A 126 -4.12 3.47 5.23
C GLN A 126 -3.46 2.29 5.96
N HIS A 127 -2.24 2.47 6.46
CA HIS A 127 -1.56 1.47 7.29
C HIS A 127 -2.33 1.17 8.58
N LYS A 128 -2.80 2.20 9.30
CA LYS A 128 -3.61 2.03 10.51
C LYS A 128 -4.92 1.30 10.22
N GLN A 129 -5.57 1.63 9.10
CA GLN A 129 -6.77 0.93 8.67
C GLN A 129 -6.48 -0.56 8.42
N PHE A 130 -5.46 -0.85 7.61
CA PHE A 130 -5.05 -2.23 7.33
C PHE A 130 -4.74 -3.01 8.62
N LEU A 131 -4.00 -2.43 9.58
CA LEU A 131 -3.68 -3.13 10.84
C LEU A 131 -4.93 -3.50 11.64
N LYS A 132 -5.96 -2.64 11.63
CA LYS A 132 -7.24 -2.93 12.27
C LYS A 132 -7.93 -4.12 11.59
N GLU A 133 -7.95 -4.16 10.26
CA GLU A 133 -8.56 -5.23 9.48
C GLU A 133 -7.79 -6.55 9.59
N ASN A 134 -6.47 -6.51 9.43
CA ASN A 134 -5.55 -7.62 9.65
C ASN A 134 -5.79 -8.31 11.01
N GLN A 135 -5.95 -7.53 12.08
CA GLN A 135 -6.21 -8.09 13.42
C GLN A 135 -7.55 -8.85 13.51
N MET A 136 -8.56 -8.46 12.73
CA MET A 136 -9.85 -9.16 12.65
C MET A 136 -9.72 -10.53 11.96
N HIS A 137 -8.72 -10.71 11.10
CA HIS A 137 -8.44 -12.00 10.45
C HIS A 137 -7.72 -13.00 11.35
N LYS A 138 -7.20 -12.59 12.51
CA LYS A 138 -6.41 -13.45 13.40
C LYS A 138 -7.18 -14.70 13.85
N PRO A 139 -8.41 -14.62 14.39
CA PRO A 139 -9.14 -15.81 14.85
C PRO A 139 -9.44 -16.80 13.72
N SER A 140 -9.81 -16.29 12.54
CA SER A 140 -10.08 -17.12 11.36
C SER A 140 -8.80 -17.83 10.88
N THR A 141 -7.68 -17.11 10.86
CA THR A 141 -6.37 -17.67 10.50
C THR A 141 -5.93 -18.75 11.48
N GLU A 142 -6.07 -18.51 12.79
CA GLU A 142 -5.76 -19.47 13.85
C GLU A 142 -6.67 -20.71 13.79
N HIS A 143 -7.96 -20.52 13.51
CA HIS A 143 -8.91 -21.63 13.34
C HIS A 143 -8.55 -22.49 12.12
N THR A 144 -8.28 -21.86 10.98
CA THR A 144 -7.89 -22.56 9.75
C THR A 144 -6.56 -23.31 9.93
N MET A 145 -5.62 -22.72 10.67
CA MET A 145 -4.38 -23.39 11.10
C MET A 145 -4.63 -24.61 11.99
N SER A 146 -5.59 -24.54 12.92
CA SER A 146 -5.98 -25.68 13.76
C SER A 146 -6.57 -26.82 12.92
N ILE A 147 -7.41 -26.51 11.93
CA ILE A 147 -7.94 -27.50 10.98
C ILE A 147 -6.80 -28.16 10.20
N LEU A 148 -5.84 -27.37 9.70
CA LEU A 148 -4.67 -27.88 8.99
C LEU A 148 -3.82 -28.81 9.87
N PHE A 149 -3.62 -28.44 11.14
CA PHE A 149 -2.95 -29.28 12.12
C PHE A 149 -3.64 -30.64 12.26
N THR A 150 -4.96 -30.64 12.51
CA THR A 150 -5.76 -31.86 12.65
C THR A 150 -5.70 -32.72 11.38
N LYS A 151 -5.82 -32.11 10.19
CA LYS A 151 -5.68 -32.82 8.90
C LYS A 151 -4.32 -33.49 8.75
N SER A 152 -3.25 -32.82 9.20
CA SER A 152 -1.89 -33.36 9.12
C SER A 152 -1.73 -34.58 10.06
N VAL A 153 -2.29 -34.51 11.27
CA VAL A 153 -2.33 -35.65 12.20
C VAL A 153 -3.17 -36.81 11.66
N GLN A 154 -4.35 -36.53 11.11
CA GLN A 154 -5.20 -37.55 10.49
C GLN A 154 -4.49 -38.24 9.33
N LYS A 155 -3.80 -37.47 8.48
CA LYS A 155 -3.01 -38.03 7.37
C LYS A 155 -1.93 -39.00 7.86
N TYR A 156 -1.25 -38.65 8.96
CA TYR A 156 -0.28 -39.54 9.59
C TYR A 156 -0.95 -40.84 10.09
N GLN A 157 -2.07 -40.72 10.80
CA GLN A 157 -2.81 -41.87 11.37
C GLN A 157 -3.33 -42.82 10.28
N GLU A 158 -3.86 -42.29 9.19
CA GLU A 158 -4.31 -43.07 8.03
C GLU A 158 -3.16 -43.89 7.44
N LEU A 159 -2.00 -43.26 7.21
CA LEU A 159 -0.83 -43.94 6.64
C LEU A 159 -0.27 -45.02 7.57
N MET A 160 -0.23 -44.74 8.88
CA MET A 160 0.18 -45.72 9.88
C MET A 160 -0.81 -46.89 9.96
N GLY A 161 -2.12 -46.61 9.98
CA GLY A 161 -3.18 -47.62 10.03
C GLY A 161 -3.17 -48.54 8.81
N GLN A 162 -3.09 -47.97 7.60
CA GLN A 162 -3.01 -48.75 6.36
C GLN A 162 -1.81 -49.71 6.34
N ALA A 163 -0.64 -49.26 6.82
CA ALA A 163 0.54 -50.10 6.85
C ALA A 163 0.42 -51.26 7.85
N ILE A 164 -0.30 -51.05 8.96
CA ILE A 164 -0.59 -52.08 9.97
C ILE A 164 -1.56 -53.11 9.40
N GLU A 165 -2.64 -52.67 8.76
CA GLU A 165 -3.67 -53.57 8.19
C GLU A 165 -3.14 -54.42 7.02
N GLN A 166 -2.20 -53.88 6.24
CA GLN A 166 -1.65 -54.57 5.05
C GLN A 166 -0.52 -55.55 5.36
N SER A 167 0.08 -55.50 6.55
CA SER A 167 1.28 -56.29 6.85
C SER A 167 0.93 -57.47 7.75
N SER A 168 0.96 -58.67 7.19
CA SER A 168 0.56 -59.88 7.90
C SER A 168 1.56 -60.40 8.95
N GLU A 169 2.82 -59.92 9.02
CA GLU A 169 3.77 -60.41 10.06
C GLU A 169 5.07 -59.61 10.27
N ASN A 170 5.38 -58.52 9.54
CA ASN A 170 6.66 -57.80 9.70
C ASN A 170 6.60 -56.30 9.32
N VAL A 171 5.77 -55.51 10.01
CA VAL A 171 5.75 -54.04 9.84
C VAL A 171 7.07 -53.45 10.36
N LYS A 172 7.89 -52.88 9.48
CA LYS A 172 8.99 -52.00 9.89
C LYS A 172 8.44 -50.63 10.29
N TYR A 173 7.90 -50.53 11.51
CA TYR A 173 7.22 -49.34 12.03
C TYR A 173 8.02 -48.05 11.86
N GLU A 174 9.33 -48.10 12.03
CA GLU A 174 10.22 -46.94 11.85
C GLU A 174 10.24 -46.42 10.40
N HIS A 175 10.16 -47.32 9.42
CA HIS A 175 10.15 -46.94 8.00
C HIS A 175 8.81 -46.32 7.61
N VAL A 176 7.70 -46.92 8.07
CA VAL A 176 6.35 -46.39 7.87
C VAL A 176 6.21 -45.03 8.54
N HIS A 177 6.69 -44.91 9.78
CA HIS A 177 6.70 -43.65 10.52
C HIS A 177 7.40 -42.55 9.74
N ARG A 178 8.63 -42.78 9.26
CA ARG A 178 9.39 -41.76 8.53
C ARG A 178 8.61 -41.24 7.33
N LYS A 179 8.03 -42.14 6.54
CA LYS A 179 7.23 -41.77 5.36
C LYS A 179 5.95 -41.02 5.75
N ALA A 180 5.22 -41.51 6.75
CA ALA A 180 3.98 -40.87 7.21
C ALA A 180 4.24 -39.49 7.83
N PHE A 181 5.34 -39.36 8.57
CA PHE A 181 5.80 -38.13 9.20
C PHE A 181 6.15 -37.08 8.14
N GLU A 182 6.99 -37.44 7.16
CA GLU A 182 7.35 -36.54 6.05
C GLU A 182 6.10 -36.08 5.28
N GLN A 183 5.16 -36.97 4.97
CA GLN A 183 3.94 -36.59 4.25
C GLN A 183 3.01 -35.70 5.08
N ALA A 184 2.86 -35.96 6.38
CA ALA A 184 2.06 -35.11 7.26
C ALA A 184 2.65 -33.70 7.40
N LEU A 185 3.98 -33.60 7.57
CA LEU A 185 4.66 -32.31 7.57
C LEU A 185 4.54 -31.60 6.23
N GLN A 186 4.65 -32.32 5.11
CA GLN A 186 4.48 -31.73 3.79
C GLN A 186 3.08 -31.11 3.62
N VAL A 187 2.01 -31.77 4.09
CA VAL A 187 0.65 -31.20 4.07
C VAL A 187 0.58 -29.90 4.86
N PHE A 188 1.22 -29.84 6.03
CA PHE A 188 1.25 -28.64 6.87
C PHE A 188 2.10 -27.52 6.25
N ASP A 189 3.30 -27.84 5.77
CA ASP A 189 4.29 -26.89 5.29
C ASP A 189 3.88 -26.27 3.95
N SER A 190 3.31 -27.08 3.05
CA SER A 190 2.85 -26.64 1.72
C SER A 190 1.68 -25.63 1.76
N SER A 191 0.98 -25.53 2.89
CA SER A 191 -0.13 -24.59 3.02
C SER A 191 0.36 -23.14 3.14
N PRO A 192 -0.21 -22.17 2.39
CA PRO A 192 0.12 -20.75 2.56
C PRO A 192 -0.40 -20.18 3.89
N ILE A 193 -1.30 -20.89 4.58
CA ILE A 193 -1.96 -20.40 5.79
C ILE A 193 -0.93 -20.12 6.90
N GLY A 194 -0.88 -18.87 7.35
CA GLY A 194 0.03 -18.44 8.41
C GLY A 194 1.51 -18.50 8.01
N ALA A 195 1.82 -18.50 6.71
CA ALA A 195 3.19 -18.41 6.20
C ALA A 195 3.94 -17.22 6.85
N ASP A 196 5.23 -17.42 7.10
CA ASP A 196 6.13 -16.43 7.71
C ASP A 196 5.70 -15.92 9.10
N THR A 197 4.75 -16.60 9.76
CA THR A 197 4.37 -16.30 11.14
C THR A 197 5.16 -17.17 12.13
N ALA A 198 5.58 -16.56 13.25
CA ALA A 198 6.09 -17.29 14.40
C ALA A 198 5.07 -18.32 14.95
N TYR A 199 3.77 -18.12 14.68
CA TYR A 199 2.71 -19.03 15.07
C TYR A 199 2.74 -20.32 14.26
N LYS A 200 2.88 -20.26 12.92
CA LYS A 200 3.03 -21.46 12.08
C LYS A 200 4.29 -22.24 12.45
N ALA A 201 5.41 -21.57 12.68
CA ALA A 201 6.65 -22.22 13.13
C ALA A 201 6.46 -22.93 14.49
N THR A 202 5.78 -22.30 15.45
CA THR A 202 5.46 -22.92 16.74
C THR A 202 4.54 -24.13 16.56
N LYS A 203 3.47 -24.01 15.77
CA LYS A 203 2.53 -25.10 15.52
C LYS A 203 3.16 -26.26 14.76
N ARG A 204 4.11 -25.99 13.86
CA ARG A 204 4.90 -27.01 13.18
C ARG A 204 5.70 -27.85 14.17
N LYS A 205 6.40 -27.21 15.12
CA LYS A 205 7.11 -27.95 16.19
C LYS A 205 6.17 -28.79 17.04
N CYS A 206 5.02 -28.24 17.44
CA CYS A 206 4.00 -29.00 18.15
C CYS A 206 3.48 -30.20 17.34
N LEU A 207 3.40 -30.07 16.01
CA LEU A 207 2.99 -31.16 15.13
C LEU A 207 4.06 -32.25 15.13
N GLU A 208 5.34 -31.90 14.97
CA GLU A 208 6.45 -32.85 15.05
C GLU A 208 6.42 -33.64 16.37
N ASP A 209 6.29 -32.96 17.50
CA ASP A 209 6.20 -33.59 18.83
C ASP A 209 5.00 -34.54 18.95
N GLU A 210 3.84 -34.14 18.41
CA GLU A 210 2.62 -34.96 18.43
C GLU A 210 2.78 -36.22 17.58
N LEU A 211 3.35 -36.11 16.38
CA LEU A 211 3.58 -37.26 15.50
C LEU A 211 4.59 -38.25 16.11
N ILE A 212 5.62 -37.75 16.82
CA ILE A 212 6.56 -38.58 17.58
C ILE A 212 5.84 -39.30 18.73
N LYS A 213 4.99 -38.61 19.49
CA LYS A 213 4.18 -39.25 20.55
C LYS A 213 3.26 -40.33 20.00
N GLN A 214 2.65 -40.11 18.83
CA GLN A 214 1.81 -41.10 18.18
C GLN A 214 2.60 -42.37 17.82
N LEU A 215 3.85 -42.25 17.35
CA LEU A 215 4.71 -43.42 17.11
C LEU A 215 4.86 -44.29 18.36
N CYS A 216 5.15 -43.68 19.51
CA CYS A 216 5.26 -44.40 20.77
C CYS A 216 3.97 -45.16 21.15
N ASN A 217 2.80 -44.64 20.76
CA ASN A 217 1.52 -45.32 20.98
C ASN A 217 1.33 -46.52 20.06
N TYR A 218 1.80 -46.46 18.81
CA TYR A 218 1.78 -47.59 17.89
C TYR A 218 2.77 -48.69 18.29
N GLN A 219 3.94 -48.35 18.82
CA GLN A 219 4.93 -49.33 19.29
C GLN A 219 4.51 -50.06 20.58
N LYS A 220 3.55 -49.52 21.34
CA LYS A 220 3.00 -50.14 22.55
C LYS A 220 1.82 -51.09 22.28
N LYS A 221 1.26 -51.06 21.07
CA LYS A 221 0.16 -51.92 20.63
C LYS A 221 0.73 -53.15 19.94
#